data_AF-A0A2G9YDR6-F1
#
_entry.id   AF-A0A2G9YDR6-F1
#
_cell.length_a   1.000
_cell.length_b   1.000
_cell.length_c   1.000
_cell.angle_alpha   90.00
_cell.angle_beta   90.00
_cell.angle_gamma   90.00
#
_symmetry.space_group_name_H-M   'P 1'
#
loop_
_entity.id
_entity.type
_entity.pdbx_description
1 polymer ?
#
loop_
_entity_poly.entity_id
_entity_poly.type
_entity_poly.pdbx_seq_one_letter_code
_entity_poly.pdbx_strand_id
1 'polypeptide(L)'
;FPDIERYRHLVARTFFRYGIPVSIPAPRSLKESTPAQTVLSLLTCLEEDFPRIAAVNLFTSPFLPGISGPVRKYINSLSLYAGIIKGRKDWRNIGFYLREDRDRKKAIEKAGLSLEEISGIQQEVNRILKAVIRISRPKQDTLTNFVSRLRQFLGEFGWEEGLDQIDDKIVESIQSLFRLSSDFGSRFFTEKIGFAEFTKILRHLIDSATYTPEGKGVLAMGPLETRGLFPDYLFWGGLTEADFPRRPGFDSILPEYVKKKMGLPNLSDQIVRERLHFHRLKKTGFHRFFSFPRTSGDKLFLPSPFLYGWKHQLLPRLPGTYSIAEFQIQSGKSEGRASHFSENRSGVVLKDNPENLAFINQKFGPDAAIWITHLDDYLRCPYQF
;
A
#
# COMPACT_ATOMS: atom_id res chain seq x y z
N PHE A 1 10.36 6.15 17.74
CA PHE A 1 9.39 5.14 18.22
C PHE A 1 10.13 3.82 18.40
N PRO A 2 9.91 3.02 19.47
CA PRO A 2 10.58 1.72 19.63
C PRO A 2 10.35 0.75 18.46
N ASP A 3 9.13 0.75 17.91
CA ASP A 3 8.75 0.02 16.70
C ASP A 3 8.10 1.00 15.70
N ILE A 4 8.89 1.57 14.78
CA ILE A 4 8.39 2.57 13.82
C ILE A 4 7.40 1.96 12.82
N GLU A 5 7.50 0.67 12.50
CA GLU A 5 6.63 0.02 11.51
C GLU A 5 5.18 0.00 11.97
N ARG A 6 4.95 -0.35 13.23
CA ARG A 6 3.61 -0.35 13.83
C ARG A 6 2.93 1.01 13.81
N TYR A 7 3.71 2.09 13.95
CA TYR A 7 3.18 3.46 13.98
C TYR A 7 3.22 4.16 12.61
N ARG A 8 3.85 3.56 11.58
CA ARG A 8 4.13 4.19 10.29
C ARG A 8 2.90 4.81 9.66
N HIS A 9 1.82 4.04 9.52
CA HIS A 9 0.57 4.51 8.90
C HIS A 9 -0.10 5.62 9.72
N LEU A 10 -0.09 5.49 11.05
CA LEU A 10 -0.68 6.49 11.94
C LEU A 10 0.10 7.81 11.88
N VAL A 11 1.43 7.75 11.95
CA VAL A 11 2.31 8.92 11.85
C VAL A 11 2.11 9.60 10.50
N ALA A 12 2.19 8.85 9.40
CA ALA A 12 1.99 9.41 8.06
C ALA A 12 0.62 10.08 7.90
N ARG A 13 -0.45 9.40 8.32
CA ARG A 13 -1.82 9.93 8.22
C ARG A 13 -2.03 11.17 9.09
N THR A 14 -1.56 11.15 10.33
CA THR A 14 -1.73 12.25 11.28
C THR A 14 -0.93 13.47 10.84
N PHE A 15 0.33 13.29 10.44
CA PHE A 15 1.16 14.40 9.96
C PHE A 15 0.60 15.01 8.68
N PHE A 16 0.13 14.18 7.74
CA PHE A 16 -0.59 14.65 6.55
C PHE A 16 -1.81 15.49 6.91
N ARG A 17 -2.64 15.02 7.86
CA ARG A 17 -3.84 15.76 8.32
C ARG A 17 -3.49 17.15 8.87
N TYR A 18 -2.36 17.27 9.56
CA TYR A 18 -1.89 18.53 10.14
C TYR A 18 -0.96 19.34 9.20
N GLY A 19 -0.78 18.90 7.94
CA GLY A 19 0.09 19.57 6.99
C GLY A 19 1.58 19.55 7.36
N ILE A 20 2.00 18.64 8.25
CA ILE A 20 3.38 18.53 8.70
C ILE A 20 4.09 17.55 7.76
N PRO A 21 5.12 17.97 7.00
CA PRO A 21 5.90 17.06 6.20
C PRO A 21 6.68 16.11 7.13
N VAL A 22 6.57 14.81 6.88
CA VAL A 22 7.24 13.76 7.67
C VAL A 22 8.03 12.84 6.76
N SER A 23 9.24 12.53 7.19
CA SER A 23 10.12 11.56 6.56
C SER A 23 10.31 10.39 7.53
N ILE A 24 9.96 9.19 7.05
CA ILE A 24 10.14 7.95 7.80
C ILE A 24 11.21 7.16 7.03
N PRO A 25 12.50 7.26 7.42
CA PRO A 25 13.61 6.57 6.76
C PRO A 25 13.61 5.10 7.17
N ALA A 26 12.55 4.39 6.83
CA ALA A 26 12.38 2.98 7.10
C ALA A 26 12.07 2.28 5.77
N PRO A 27 12.75 1.16 5.48
CA PRO A 27 12.64 0.46 4.21
C PRO A 27 11.17 0.14 3.92
N ARG A 28 10.72 0.43 2.72
CA ARG A 28 9.43 0.01 2.18
C ARG A 28 9.64 -1.22 1.32
N SER A 29 8.68 -2.14 1.34
CA SER A 29 8.74 -3.30 0.46
C SER A 29 8.64 -2.84 -0.99
N LEU A 30 9.55 -3.31 -1.85
CA LEU A 30 9.49 -3.02 -3.27
C LEU A 30 8.19 -3.57 -3.88
N LYS A 31 7.66 -4.67 -3.33
CA LYS A 31 6.37 -5.26 -3.71
C LYS A 31 5.23 -4.24 -3.68
N GLU A 32 5.22 -3.29 -2.75
CA GLU A 32 4.16 -2.28 -2.63
C GLU A 32 4.25 -1.19 -3.70
N SER A 33 5.38 -1.07 -4.39
CA SER A 33 5.56 -0.10 -5.45
C SER A 33 4.73 -0.46 -6.69
N THR A 34 4.15 0.56 -7.32
CA THR A 34 3.30 0.39 -8.51
C THR A 34 4.06 -0.19 -9.72
N PRO A 35 5.36 0.08 -9.95
CA PRO A 35 6.13 -0.62 -10.99
C PRO A 35 6.31 -2.11 -10.67
N ALA A 36 6.66 -2.47 -9.43
CA ALA A 36 6.80 -3.86 -9.06
C ALA A 36 5.49 -4.63 -9.23
N GLN A 37 4.35 -4.02 -8.88
CA GLN A 37 3.02 -4.58 -9.13
C GLN A 37 2.73 -4.83 -10.62
N THR A 38 3.29 -4.02 -11.51
CA THR A 38 3.17 -4.24 -12.97
C THR A 38 3.92 -5.50 -13.39
N VAL A 39 5.15 -5.67 -12.90
CA VAL A 39 5.94 -6.90 -13.13
C VAL A 39 5.24 -8.12 -12.54
N LEU A 40 4.72 -8.03 -11.32
CA LEU A 40 3.98 -9.12 -10.68
C LEU A 40 2.69 -9.48 -11.43
N SER A 41 1.98 -8.49 -11.95
CA SER A 41 0.77 -8.69 -12.77
C SER A 41 1.11 -9.41 -14.08
N LEU A 42 2.23 -9.04 -14.72
CA LEU A 42 2.74 -9.74 -15.90
C LEU A 42 3.06 -11.22 -15.62
N LEU A 43 3.77 -11.50 -14.53
CA LEU A 43 4.10 -12.88 -14.15
C LEU A 43 2.83 -13.70 -13.88
N THR A 44 1.87 -13.11 -13.16
CA THR A 44 0.57 -13.73 -12.87
C THR A 44 -0.21 -14.03 -14.16
N CYS A 45 -0.16 -13.13 -15.15
CA CYS A 45 -0.76 -13.36 -16.46
C CYS A 45 -0.19 -14.60 -17.17
N LEU A 46 1.11 -14.84 -17.06
CA LEU A 46 1.75 -15.97 -17.72
C LEU A 46 1.54 -17.30 -16.97
N GLU A 47 1.47 -17.27 -15.65
CA GLU A 47 1.25 -18.48 -14.83
C GLU A 47 -0.20 -18.96 -14.84
N GLU A 48 -1.16 -18.03 -14.75
CA GLU A 48 -2.58 -18.35 -14.51
C GLU A 48 -3.45 -18.21 -15.79
N ASP A 49 -2.82 -18.21 -16.96
CA ASP A 49 -3.46 -18.03 -18.27
C ASP A 49 -4.31 -16.75 -18.35
N PHE A 50 -3.70 -15.61 -18.04
CA PHE A 50 -4.28 -14.26 -18.14
C PHE A 50 -5.60 -14.09 -17.36
N PRO A 51 -5.58 -14.18 -16.01
CA PRO A 51 -6.77 -13.89 -15.21
C PRO A 51 -7.17 -12.41 -15.34
N ARG A 52 -8.47 -12.12 -15.23
CA ARG A 52 -9.02 -10.81 -15.62
C ARG A 52 -8.29 -9.64 -14.97
N ILE A 53 -8.16 -9.71 -13.65
CA ILE A 53 -7.62 -8.64 -12.82
C ILE A 53 -6.15 -8.36 -13.16
N ALA A 54 -5.31 -9.39 -13.24
CA ALA A 54 -3.90 -9.22 -13.55
C ALA A 54 -3.68 -8.67 -14.96
N ALA A 55 -4.46 -9.15 -15.93
CA ALA A 55 -4.37 -8.67 -17.30
C ALA A 55 -4.85 -7.22 -17.44
N VAL A 56 -5.96 -6.84 -16.79
CA VAL A 56 -6.38 -5.43 -16.74
C VAL A 56 -5.31 -4.56 -16.10
N ASN A 57 -4.78 -4.93 -14.94
CA ASN A 57 -3.72 -4.17 -14.26
C ASN A 57 -2.47 -3.98 -15.16
N LEU A 58 -2.10 -5.01 -15.93
CA LEU A 58 -1.02 -4.93 -16.90
C LEU A 58 -1.37 -3.95 -18.03
N PHE A 59 -2.55 -4.07 -18.63
CA PHE A 59 -2.98 -3.24 -19.76
C PHE A 59 -3.19 -1.78 -19.38
N THR A 60 -3.59 -1.50 -18.14
CA THR A 60 -3.83 -0.14 -17.63
C THR A 60 -2.61 0.44 -16.91
N SER A 61 -1.49 -0.28 -16.87
CA SER A 61 -0.32 0.16 -16.11
C SER A 61 0.25 1.45 -16.72
N PRO A 62 0.47 2.52 -15.91
CA PRO A 62 1.07 3.75 -16.40
C PRO A 62 2.51 3.53 -16.88
N PHE A 63 3.21 2.52 -16.34
CA PHE A 63 4.61 2.20 -16.63
C PHE A 63 4.84 1.53 -17.99
N LEU A 64 3.79 1.30 -18.76
CA LEU A 64 3.89 0.73 -20.10
C LEU A 64 3.28 1.70 -21.12
N PRO A 65 3.82 2.93 -21.28
CA PRO A 65 3.27 3.97 -22.17
C PRO A 65 3.08 3.53 -23.62
N GLY A 66 3.81 2.51 -24.06
CA GLY A 66 3.61 1.87 -25.36
C GLY A 66 2.24 1.20 -25.54
N ILE A 67 1.46 0.99 -24.47
CA ILE A 67 0.08 0.51 -24.56
C ILE A 67 -0.85 1.68 -24.88
N SER A 68 -1.62 1.53 -25.96
CA SER A 68 -2.48 2.60 -26.46
C SER A 68 -3.52 3.11 -25.44
N GLY A 69 -3.78 4.42 -25.48
CA GLY A 69 -4.77 5.08 -24.62
C GLY A 69 -6.18 4.45 -24.67
N PRO A 70 -6.71 4.06 -25.85
CA PRO A 70 -8.00 3.37 -25.94
C PRO A 70 -8.05 2.05 -25.17
N VAL A 71 -6.98 1.24 -25.23
CA VAL A 71 -6.88 -0.01 -24.44
C VAL A 71 -6.93 0.34 -22.95
N ARG A 72 -6.08 1.27 -22.48
CA ARG A 72 -6.03 1.67 -21.07
C ARG A 72 -7.39 2.15 -20.55
N LYS A 73 -8.11 2.93 -21.35
CA LYS A 73 -9.40 3.53 -20.96
C LYS A 73 -10.52 2.51 -20.89
N TYR A 74 -10.61 1.60 -21.86
CA TYR A 74 -11.81 0.79 -22.07
C TYR A 74 -11.65 -0.69 -21.71
N ILE A 75 -10.44 -1.23 -21.58
CA ILE A 75 -10.23 -2.68 -21.43
C ILE A 75 -10.88 -3.27 -20.19
N ASN A 76 -10.94 -2.52 -19.07
CA ASN A 76 -11.60 -2.99 -17.86
C ASN A 76 -13.11 -3.21 -18.11
N SER A 77 -13.78 -2.19 -18.65
CA SER A 77 -15.21 -2.22 -18.99
C SER A 77 -15.51 -3.29 -20.04
N LEU A 78 -14.71 -3.35 -21.11
CA LEU A 78 -14.89 -4.32 -22.18
C LEU A 78 -14.69 -5.76 -21.70
N SER A 79 -13.73 -6.01 -20.80
CA SER A 79 -13.52 -7.35 -20.23
C SER A 79 -14.70 -7.80 -19.37
N LEU A 80 -15.35 -6.87 -18.64
CA LEU A 80 -16.56 -7.14 -17.87
C LEU A 80 -17.74 -7.46 -18.77
N TYR A 81 -17.98 -6.63 -19.79
CA TYR A 81 -19.08 -6.87 -20.75
C TYR A 81 -18.89 -8.15 -21.56
N ALA A 82 -17.66 -8.49 -21.92
CA ALA A 82 -17.35 -9.74 -22.61
C ALA A 82 -17.47 -10.98 -21.70
N GLY A 83 -17.59 -10.80 -20.37
CA GLY A 83 -17.65 -11.90 -19.41
C GLY A 83 -16.31 -12.62 -19.22
N ILE A 84 -15.18 -11.95 -19.44
CA ILE A 84 -13.86 -12.59 -19.37
C ILE A 84 -13.47 -12.81 -17.91
N ILE A 85 -13.20 -14.06 -17.55
CA ILE A 85 -12.70 -14.44 -16.21
C ILE A 85 -11.20 -14.71 -16.26
N LYS A 86 -10.77 -15.54 -17.22
CA LYS A 86 -9.37 -15.88 -17.51
C LYS A 86 -9.30 -16.51 -18.90
N GLY A 87 -8.12 -16.60 -19.47
CA GLY A 87 -7.86 -17.39 -20.66
C GLY A 87 -7.36 -16.55 -21.82
N ARG A 88 -6.19 -16.91 -22.37
CA ARG A 88 -5.63 -16.22 -23.54
C ARG A 88 -6.59 -16.20 -24.73
N LYS A 89 -7.33 -17.28 -24.97
CA LYS A 89 -8.28 -17.36 -26.09
C LYS A 89 -9.39 -16.33 -25.94
N ASP A 90 -9.86 -16.14 -24.72
CA ASP A 90 -10.97 -15.25 -24.41
C ASP A 90 -10.58 -13.79 -24.63
N TRP A 91 -9.38 -13.43 -24.16
CA TRP A 91 -8.79 -12.11 -24.43
C TRP A 91 -8.56 -11.83 -25.91
N ARG A 92 -8.14 -12.83 -26.69
CA ARG A 92 -7.93 -12.68 -28.14
C ARG A 92 -9.21 -12.42 -28.91
N ASN A 93 -10.33 -12.90 -28.37
CA ASN A 93 -11.63 -12.90 -29.01
C ASN A 93 -12.60 -11.94 -28.30
N ILE A 94 -12.10 -10.95 -27.54
CA ILE A 94 -12.93 -10.00 -26.80
C ILE A 94 -14.02 -9.35 -27.68
N GLY A 95 -13.67 -8.93 -28.90
CA GLY A 95 -14.63 -8.35 -29.83
C GLY A 95 -15.65 -9.33 -30.40
N PHE A 96 -15.40 -10.65 -30.37
CA PHE A 96 -16.39 -11.67 -30.75
C PHE A 96 -17.47 -11.78 -29.67
N TYR A 97 -17.08 -11.96 -28.40
CA TYR A 97 -18.01 -12.08 -27.27
C TYR A 97 -18.88 -10.83 -27.04
N LEU A 98 -18.37 -9.68 -27.47
CA LEU A 98 -19.08 -8.41 -27.42
C LEU A 98 -20.11 -8.24 -28.53
N ARG A 99 -19.98 -8.97 -29.64
CA ARG A 99 -20.86 -8.89 -30.82
C ARG A 99 -21.98 -9.92 -30.82
N GLU A 100 -21.78 -11.04 -30.13
CA GLU A 100 -22.69 -12.20 -30.17
C GLU A 100 -24.00 -11.96 -29.39
N ASP A 101 -23.97 -11.07 -28.39
CA ASP A 101 -25.10 -10.81 -27.48
C ASP A 101 -25.66 -9.39 -27.68
N ARG A 102 -26.98 -9.28 -27.88
CA ARG A 102 -27.69 -8.00 -28.08
C ARG A 102 -27.57 -7.08 -26.87
N ASP A 103 -27.55 -7.61 -25.65
CA ASP A 103 -27.48 -6.78 -24.44
C ASP A 103 -26.06 -6.24 -24.22
N ARG A 104 -25.05 -7.01 -24.58
CA ARG A 104 -23.64 -6.56 -24.59
C ARG A 104 -23.41 -5.48 -25.64
N LYS A 105 -24.04 -5.62 -26.81
CA LYS A 105 -23.97 -4.61 -27.88
C LYS A 105 -24.54 -3.26 -27.43
N LYS A 106 -25.69 -3.26 -26.74
CA LYS A 106 -26.25 -2.03 -26.13
C LYS A 106 -25.33 -1.40 -25.08
N ALA A 107 -24.63 -2.21 -24.28
CA ALA A 107 -23.69 -1.72 -23.28
C ALA A 107 -22.47 -1.01 -23.90
N ILE A 108 -22.03 -1.46 -25.08
CA ILE A 108 -20.95 -0.84 -25.87
C ILE A 108 -21.40 0.47 -26.51
N GLU A 109 -22.60 0.51 -27.07
CA GLU A 109 -23.21 1.74 -27.60
C GLU A 109 -23.35 2.79 -26.49
N LYS A 110 -23.73 2.39 -25.27
CA LYS A 110 -23.76 3.25 -24.09
C LYS A 110 -22.37 3.74 -23.66
N ALA A 111 -21.32 2.95 -23.92
CA ALA A 111 -19.93 3.35 -23.71
C ALA A 111 -19.38 4.28 -24.81
N GLY A 112 -20.16 4.55 -25.87
CA GLY A 112 -19.80 5.44 -26.96
C GLY A 112 -18.72 4.89 -27.89
N LEU A 113 -18.55 3.56 -27.95
CA LEU A 113 -17.51 2.90 -28.75
C LEU A 113 -18.07 2.39 -30.09
N SER A 114 -17.37 2.69 -31.17
CA SER A 114 -17.62 2.13 -32.50
C SER A 114 -17.05 0.70 -32.65
N LEU A 115 -17.56 -0.04 -33.63
CA LEU A 115 -17.06 -1.39 -33.94
C LEU A 115 -15.60 -1.38 -34.42
N GLU A 116 -15.18 -0.31 -35.10
CA GLU A 116 -13.80 -0.13 -35.55
C GLU A 116 -12.85 0.04 -34.36
N GLU A 117 -13.22 0.84 -33.36
CA GLU A 117 -12.43 1.04 -32.14
C GLU A 117 -12.27 -0.27 -31.34
N ILE A 118 -13.32 -1.08 -31.24
CA ILE A 118 -13.24 -2.40 -30.60
C ILE A 118 -12.28 -3.31 -31.35
N SER A 119 -12.31 -3.29 -32.67
CA SER A 119 -11.38 -4.07 -33.49
C SER A 119 -9.93 -3.63 -33.29
N GLY A 120 -9.68 -2.31 -33.19
CA GLY A 120 -8.36 -1.76 -32.90
C GLY A 120 -7.85 -2.13 -31.51
N ILE A 121 -8.71 -2.06 -30.49
CA ILE A 121 -8.41 -2.53 -29.12
C ILE A 121 -8.07 -4.02 -29.13
N GLN A 122 -8.85 -4.86 -29.84
CA GLN A 122 -8.58 -6.29 -29.94
C GLN A 122 -7.24 -6.59 -30.63
N GLN A 123 -6.90 -5.86 -31.69
CA GLN A 123 -5.61 -6.01 -32.37
C GLN A 123 -4.44 -5.65 -31.44
N GLU A 124 -4.56 -4.58 -30.67
CA GLU A 124 -3.53 -4.16 -29.74
C GLU A 124 -3.39 -5.13 -28.55
N VAL A 125 -4.50 -5.60 -27.98
CA VAL A 125 -4.49 -6.68 -26.98
C VAL A 125 -3.78 -7.92 -27.54
N ASN A 126 -4.06 -8.29 -28.80
CA ASN A 126 -3.40 -9.41 -29.46
C ASN A 126 -1.90 -9.20 -29.64
N ARG A 127 -1.46 -7.98 -29.92
CA ARG A 127 -0.04 -7.61 -29.98
C ARG A 127 0.62 -7.79 -28.61
N ILE A 128 0.03 -7.24 -27.55
CA ILE A 128 0.55 -7.35 -26.18
C ILE A 128 0.62 -8.82 -25.75
N LEU A 129 -0.45 -9.60 -25.93
CA LEU A 129 -0.47 -11.02 -25.60
C LEU A 129 0.62 -11.81 -26.35
N LYS A 130 0.91 -11.48 -27.62
CA LYS A 130 1.99 -12.10 -28.37
C LYS A 130 3.36 -11.76 -27.75
N ALA A 131 3.59 -10.50 -27.38
CA ALA A 131 4.83 -10.05 -26.77
C ALA A 131 5.06 -10.69 -25.40
N VAL A 132 4.05 -10.67 -24.51
CA VAL A 132 4.11 -11.28 -23.17
C VAL A 132 4.47 -12.77 -23.26
N ILE A 133 3.92 -13.49 -24.24
CA ILE A 133 4.14 -14.95 -24.38
C ILE A 133 5.51 -15.30 -24.96
N ARG A 134 6.22 -14.34 -25.57
CA ARG A 134 7.62 -14.57 -25.95
C ARG A 134 8.49 -14.76 -24.71
N ILE A 135 8.12 -14.18 -23.57
CA ILE A 135 8.88 -14.29 -22.31
C ILE A 135 8.92 -15.74 -21.82
N SER A 136 7.79 -16.46 -21.87
CA SER A 136 7.68 -17.84 -21.39
C SER A 136 8.12 -18.90 -22.42
N ARG A 137 8.67 -18.49 -23.57
CA ARG A 137 9.15 -19.39 -24.63
C ARG A 137 10.67 -19.25 -24.82
N PRO A 138 11.44 -20.36 -24.85
CA PRO A 138 11.05 -21.76 -24.64
C PRO A 138 10.60 -22.07 -23.19
N LYS A 139 9.94 -23.22 -22.98
CA LYS A 139 9.39 -23.64 -21.68
C LYS A 139 10.45 -23.77 -20.58
N GLN A 140 11.69 -24.06 -20.98
CA GLN A 140 12.86 -24.16 -20.11
C GLN A 140 14.01 -23.35 -20.71
N ASP A 141 14.64 -22.54 -19.89
CA ASP A 141 15.77 -21.70 -20.27
C ASP A 141 16.58 -21.30 -19.03
N THR A 142 17.69 -20.59 -19.22
CA THR A 142 18.47 -20.04 -18.10
C THR A 142 17.78 -18.83 -17.48
N LEU A 143 18.06 -18.58 -16.19
CA LEU A 143 17.56 -17.39 -15.48
C LEU A 143 17.90 -16.10 -16.23
N THR A 144 19.14 -15.97 -16.71
CA THR A 144 19.62 -14.81 -17.48
C THR A 144 18.81 -14.58 -18.75
N ASN A 145 18.44 -15.64 -19.48
CA ASN A 145 17.63 -15.53 -20.69
C ASN A 145 16.17 -15.14 -20.40
N PHE A 146 15.59 -15.62 -19.29
CA PHE A 146 14.26 -15.15 -18.89
C PHE A 146 14.28 -13.68 -18.47
N VAL A 147 15.28 -13.25 -17.69
CA VAL A 147 15.45 -11.85 -17.30
C VAL A 147 15.66 -10.95 -18.52
N SER A 148 16.46 -11.37 -19.50
CA SER A 148 16.70 -10.57 -20.71
C SER A 148 15.44 -10.40 -21.56
N ARG A 149 14.63 -11.45 -21.73
CA ARG A 149 13.33 -11.35 -22.43
C ARG A 149 12.33 -10.48 -21.68
N LEU A 150 12.30 -10.56 -20.35
CA LEU A 150 11.48 -9.69 -19.53
C LEU A 150 11.87 -8.22 -19.73
N ARG A 151 13.18 -7.92 -19.68
CA ARG A 151 13.68 -6.56 -19.95
C ARG A 151 13.38 -6.10 -21.36
N GLN A 152 13.49 -6.98 -22.36
CA GLN A 152 13.15 -6.67 -23.74
C GLN A 152 11.67 -6.32 -23.88
N PHE A 153 10.77 -7.09 -23.24
CA PHE A 153 9.35 -6.77 -23.22
C PHE A 153 9.09 -5.41 -22.57
N LEU A 154 9.67 -5.16 -21.39
CA LEU A 154 9.51 -3.88 -20.70
C LEU A 154 10.00 -2.72 -21.58
N GLY A 155 11.16 -2.86 -22.21
CA GLY A 155 11.69 -1.87 -23.16
C GLY A 155 10.79 -1.63 -24.37
N GLU A 156 10.23 -2.68 -24.98
CA GLU A 156 9.32 -2.58 -26.14
C GLU A 156 8.07 -1.73 -25.83
N PHE A 157 7.62 -1.71 -24.58
CA PHE A 157 6.44 -0.98 -24.12
C PHE A 157 6.77 0.33 -23.39
N GLY A 158 8.00 0.83 -23.49
CA GLY A 158 8.39 2.15 -22.96
C GLY A 158 8.55 2.18 -21.44
N TRP A 159 9.00 1.08 -20.83
CA TRP A 159 9.18 1.00 -19.37
C TRP A 159 10.04 2.11 -18.77
N GLU A 160 11.16 2.46 -19.43
CA GLU A 160 12.05 3.52 -18.94
C GLU A 160 11.34 4.89 -18.93
N GLU A 161 10.60 5.24 -19.99
CA GLU A 161 9.78 6.47 -20.04
C GLU A 161 8.70 6.49 -18.96
N GLY A 162 8.14 5.31 -18.65
CA GLY A 162 7.16 5.15 -17.57
C GLY A 162 7.74 5.42 -16.18
N LEU A 163 9.06 5.29 -16.00
CA LEU A 163 9.76 5.47 -14.72
C LEU A 163 10.24 6.91 -14.48
N ASP A 164 10.24 7.79 -15.48
CA ASP A 164 10.79 9.16 -15.37
C ASP A 164 10.16 10.02 -14.26
N GLN A 165 8.93 9.71 -13.84
CA GLN A 165 8.19 10.44 -12.80
C GLN A 165 8.22 9.75 -11.43
N ILE A 166 8.99 8.67 -11.29
CA ILE A 166 9.09 7.89 -10.06
C ILE A 166 10.33 8.27 -9.25
N ASP A 167 10.23 8.09 -7.94
CA ASP A 167 11.36 8.18 -7.02
C ASP A 167 12.54 7.33 -7.51
N ASP A 168 13.69 7.97 -7.75
CA ASP A 168 14.93 7.36 -8.22
C ASP A 168 15.32 6.13 -7.41
N LYS A 169 15.01 6.08 -6.11
CA LYS A 169 15.31 4.92 -5.25
C LYS A 169 14.53 3.67 -5.64
N ILE A 170 13.29 3.83 -6.11
CA ILE A 170 12.48 2.71 -6.61
C ILE A 170 13.09 2.20 -7.92
N VAL A 171 13.46 3.13 -8.81
CA VAL A 171 14.10 2.81 -10.09
C VAL A 171 15.43 2.07 -9.87
N GLU A 172 16.31 2.60 -9.03
CA GLU A 172 17.57 1.98 -8.63
C GLU A 172 17.36 0.58 -8.04
N SER A 173 16.34 0.39 -7.20
CA SER A 173 16.03 -0.91 -6.58
C SER A 173 15.58 -1.93 -7.62
N ILE A 174 14.74 -1.55 -8.58
CA ILE A 174 14.27 -2.41 -9.67
C ILE A 174 15.43 -2.76 -10.61
N GLN A 175 16.24 -1.78 -10.99
CA GLN A 175 17.41 -1.99 -11.84
C GLN A 175 18.44 -2.90 -11.15
N SER A 176 18.67 -2.69 -9.85
CA SER A 176 19.53 -3.55 -9.03
C SER A 176 19.00 -4.98 -8.99
N LEU A 177 17.69 -5.17 -8.85
CA LEU A 177 17.07 -6.50 -8.86
C LEU A 177 17.30 -7.22 -10.20
N PHE A 178 17.10 -6.53 -11.33
CA PHE A 178 17.36 -7.12 -12.65
C PHE A 178 18.85 -7.42 -12.88
N ARG A 179 19.76 -6.59 -12.37
CA ARG A 179 21.21 -6.84 -12.42
C ARG A 179 21.57 -8.07 -11.57
N LEU A 180 21.14 -8.09 -10.31
CA LEU A 180 21.42 -9.19 -9.38
C LEU A 180 20.87 -10.52 -9.89
N SER A 181 19.66 -10.54 -10.46
CA SER A 181 19.09 -11.77 -11.04
C SER A 181 19.87 -12.26 -12.27
N SER A 182 20.37 -11.35 -13.11
CA SER A 182 21.23 -11.69 -14.25
C SER A 182 22.61 -12.18 -13.79
N ASP A 183 23.23 -11.49 -12.84
CA ASP A 183 24.56 -11.82 -12.30
C ASP A 183 24.53 -13.14 -11.53
N PHE A 184 23.51 -13.34 -10.69
CA PHE A 184 23.30 -14.59 -9.98
C PHE A 184 23.08 -15.76 -10.95
N GLY A 185 22.22 -15.57 -11.97
CA GLY A 185 22.00 -16.56 -13.02
C GLY A 185 23.28 -16.95 -13.75
N SER A 186 24.10 -15.95 -14.13
CA SER A 186 25.35 -16.23 -14.86
C SER A 186 26.43 -16.92 -14.02
N ARG A 187 26.50 -16.65 -12.71
CA ARG A 187 27.58 -17.14 -11.84
C ARG A 187 27.26 -18.43 -11.09
N PHE A 188 26.00 -18.61 -10.70
CA PHE A 188 25.61 -19.69 -9.78
C PHE A 188 24.51 -20.61 -10.34
N PHE A 189 23.86 -20.23 -11.45
CA PHE A 189 22.66 -20.92 -11.94
C PHE A 189 22.65 -21.07 -13.47
N THR A 190 23.57 -21.89 -14.00
CA THR A 190 23.67 -22.19 -15.44
C THR A 190 22.69 -23.26 -15.93
N GLU A 191 21.96 -23.90 -15.00
CA GLU A 191 20.96 -24.91 -15.33
C GLU A 191 19.70 -24.31 -15.97
N LYS A 192 19.01 -25.12 -16.78
CA LYS A 192 17.75 -24.73 -17.39
C LYS A 192 16.63 -24.88 -16.37
N ILE A 193 15.97 -23.78 -16.06
CA ILE A 193 14.82 -23.73 -15.15
C ILE A 193 13.52 -23.62 -15.95
N GLY A 194 12.43 -24.09 -15.36
CA GLY A 194 11.09 -23.88 -15.92
C GLY A 194 10.61 -22.45 -15.67
N PHE A 195 9.68 -21.97 -16.50
CA PHE A 195 9.10 -20.63 -16.31
C PHE A 195 8.44 -20.44 -14.91
N ALA A 196 7.82 -21.49 -14.37
CA ALA A 196 7.21 -21.46 -13.03
C ALA A 196 8.23 -21.39 -11.88
N GLU A 197 9.49 -21.74 -12.12
CA GLU A 197 10.56 -21.59 -11.14
C GLU A 197 11.16 -20.19 -11.25
N PHE A 198 11.37 -19.70 -12.48
CA PHE A 198 11.74 -18.32 -12.75
C PHE A 198 10.81 -17.32 -12.06
N THR A 199 9.49 -17.51 -12.18
CA THR A 199 8.48 -16.63 -11.54
C THR A 199 8.58 -16.67 -10.02
N LYS A 200 8.78 -17.84 -9.41
CA LYS A 200 8.96 -17.99 -7.95
C LYS A 200 10.21 -17.24 -7.47
N ILE A 201 11.33 -17.42 -8.17
CA ILE A 201 12.58 -16.71 -7.86
C ILE A 201 12.35 -15.20 -7.95
N LEU A 202 11.76 -14.72 -9.05
CA LEU A 202 11.57 -13.29 -9.25
C LEU A 202 10.58 -12.68 -8.22
N ARG A 203 9.49 -13.39 -7.89
CA ARG A 203 8.57 -12.98 -6.82
C ARG A 203 9.28 -12.90 -5.47
N HIS A 204 10.09 -13.89 -5.14
CA HIS A 204 10.86 -13.90 -3.89
C HIS A 204 11.85 -12.73 -3.84
N LEU A 205 12.55 -12.45 -4.94
CA LEU A 205 13.44 -11.30 -5.04
C LEU A 205 12.69 -9.97 -4.85
N ILE A 206 11.53 -9.80 -5.50
CA ILE A 206 10.69 -8.59 -5.35
C ILE A 206 10.17 -8.45 -3.90
N ASP A 207 9.76 -9.56 -3.29
CA ASP A 207 9.24 -9.58 -1.91
C ASP A 207 10.34 -9.26 -0.88
N SER A 208 11.58 -9.71 -1.13
CA SER A 208 12.74 -9.46 -0.28
C SER A 208 13.37 -8.08 -0.47
N ALA A 209 13.14 -7.46 -1.63
CA ALA A 209 13.71 -6.16 -1.96
C ALA A 209 12.99 -5.03 -1.22
N THR A 210 13.77 -4.06 -0.76
CA THR A 210 13.25 -2.87 -0.08
C THR A 210 13.91 -1.61 -0.61
N TYR A 211 13.18 -0.49 -0.57
CA TYR A 211 13.70 0.83 -0.91
C TYR A 211 13.41 1.81 0.21
N THR A 212 14.27 2.82 0.40
CA THR A 212 14.05 3.87 1.39
C THR A 212 13.67 5.15 0.66
N PRO A 213 12.43 5.64 0.79
CA PRO A 213 12.01 6.88 0.13
C PRO A 213 12.76 8.07 0.74
N GLU A 214 13.13 9.03 -0.09
CA GLU A 214 13.62 10.31 0.41
C GLU A 214 12.46 11.16 0.90
N GLY A 215 12.66 11.89 2.00
CA GLY A 215 11.62 12.71 2.59
C GLY A 215 12.18 13.96 3.23
N LYS A 216 11.41 15.04 3.13
CA LYS A 216 11.69 16.33 3.78
C LYS A 216 10.82 16.46 5.03
N GLY A 217 11.26 17.27 5.99
CA GLY A 217 10.49 17.61 7.20
C GLY A 217 10.91 16.82 8.44
N VAL A 218 9.93 16.49 9.29
CA VAL A 218 10.17 15.84 10.59
C VAL A 218 10.62 14.40 10.37
N LEU A 219 11.74 14.02 10.99
CA LEU A 219 12.26 12.66 10.91
C LEU A 219 11.61 11.77 11.97
N ALA A 220 10.90 10.74 11.54
CA ALA A 220 10.30 9.74 12.41
C ALA A 220 10.99 8.37 12.20
N MET A 221 11.76 7.93 13.19
CA MET A 221 12.62 6.74 13.07
C MET A 221 12.64 5.89 14.34
N GLY A 222 13.31 4.73 14.26
CA GLY A 222 13.59 3.86 15.39
C GLY A 222 14.74 4.39 16.27
N PRO A 223 14.99 3.78 17.45
CA PRO A 223 16.01 4.28 18.38
C PRO A 223 17.44 4.10 17.85
N LEU A 224 17.70 3.10 17.01
CA LEU A 224 19.05 2.81 16.52
C LEU A 224 19.49 3.83 15.48
N GLU A 225 18.57 4.25 14.62
CA GLU A 225 18.78 5.21 13.53
C GLU A 225 19.09 6.62 14.07
N THR A 226 18.71 6.92 15.32
CA THR A 226 19.02 8.22 15.96
C THR A 226 20.51 8.37 16.39
N ARG A 227 21.35 7.37 16.12
CA ARG A 227 22.80 7.45 16.44
C ARG A 227 23.47 8.58 15.65
N GLY A 228 24.14 9.49 16.38
CA GLY A 228 24.85 10.63 15.78
C GLY A 228 23.96 11.84 15.50
N LEU A 229 22.66 11.79 15.81
CA LEU A 229 21.75 12.91 15.65
C LEU A 229 21.64 13.72 16.95
N PHE A 230 21.57 15.04 16.81
CA PHE A 230 21.42 15.99 17.92
C PHE A 230 20.27 16.98 17.60
N PRO A 231 19.01 16.52 17.60
CA PRO A 231 17.87 17.39 17.29
C PRO A 231 17.58 18.37 18.43
N ASP A 232 17.12 19.59 18.09
CA ASP A 232 16.66 20.57 19.08
C ASP A 232 15.38 20.09 19.80
N TYR A 233 14.49 19.43 19.05
CA TYR A 233 13.24 18.87 19.52
C TYR A 233 13.22 17.34 19.34
N LEU A 234 13.05 16.61 20.44
CA LEU A 234 12.95 15.16 20.45
C LEU A 234 11.58 14.72 20.95
N PHE A 235 10.84 14.00 20.10
CA PHE A 235 9.60 13.33 20.46
C PHE A 235 9.79 11.82 20.45
N TRP A 236 9.61 11.18 21.60
CA TRP A 236 9.67 9.74 21.74
C TRP A 236 8.31 9.17 22.14
N GLY A 237 7.55 8.74 21.13
CA GLY A 237 6.28 8.07 21.32
C GLY A 237 6.38 6.54 21.35
N GLY A 238 5.36 5.91 21.91
CA GLY A 238 5.20 4.45 21.94
C GLY A 238 5.99 3.75 23.04
N LEU A 239 6.29 4.44 24.15
CA LEU A 239 7.05 3.88 25.26
C LEU A 239 6.17 3.03 26.20
N THR A 240 5.69 1.90 25.70
CA THR A 240 4.95 0.92 26.50
C THR A 240 5.89 -0.11 27.12
N GLU A 241 5.44 -0.82 28.16
CA GLU A 241 6.18 -1.93 28.76
C GLU A 241 6.48 -3.07 27.77
N ALA A 242 5.55 -3.31 26.83
CA ALA A 242 5.70 -4.37 25.83
C ALA A 242 6.72 -4.02 24.74
N ASP A 243 6.76 -2.74 24.35
CA ASP A 243 7.56 -2.28 23.20
C ASP A 243 8.95 -1.76 23.63
N PHE A 244 9.12 -1.34 24.88
CA PHE A 244 10.40 -0.80 25.37
C PHE A 244 10.66 -1.06 26.87
N PRO A 245 11.76 -1.74 27.25
CA PRO A 245 12.76 -2.32 26.37
C PRO A 245 12.21 -3.47 25.52
N ARG A 246 12.62 -3.54 24.26
CA ARG A 246 12.13 -4.50 23.27
C ARG A 246 12.61 -5.89 23.64
N ARG A 247 11.66 -6.82 23.68
CA ARG A 247 11.98 -8.25 23.77
C ARG A 247 12.14 -8.79 22.34
N PRO A 248 13.33 -9.29 21.95
CA PRO A 248 13.51 -9.91 20.65
C PRO A 248 12.59 -11.15 20.54
N GLY A 249 12.20 -11.46 19.31
CA GLY A 249 11.49 -12.71 19.02
C GLY A 249 12.34 -13.94 19.34
N PHE A 250 11.69 -15.09 19.47
CA PHE A 250 12.37 -16.36 19.65
C PHE A 250 13.19 -16.70 18.40
N ASP A 251 14.49 -16.95 18.57
CA ASP A 251 15.37 -17.41 17.50
C ASP A 251 15.36 -18.93 17.47
N SER A 252 14.73 -19.50 16.43
CA SER A 252 14.59 -20.94 16.26
C SER A 252 15.90 -21.66 15.95
N ILE A 253 16.93 -20.95 15.46
CA ILE A 253 18.22 -21.54 15.08
C ILE A 253 19.16 -21.50 16.28
N LEU A 254 19.22 -20.36 16.97
CA LEU A 254 20.11 -20.16 18.12
C LEU A 254 19.32 -19.74 19.35
N PRO A 255 18.86 -20.71 20.15
CA PRO A 255 18.22 -20.42 21.43
C PRO A 255 19.13 -19.64 22.38
N GLU A 256 18.50 -18.89 23.28
CA GLU A 256 19.17 -17.96 24.18
C GLU A 256 20.26 -18.61 25.07
N TYR A 257 20.02 -19.84 25.53
CA TYR A 257 20.98 -20.58 26.34
C TYR A 257 22.25 -20.93 25.55
N VAL A 258 22.14 -21.18 24.23
CA VAL A 258 23.28 -21.46 23.35
C VAL A 258 24.08 -20.19 23.14
N LYS A 259 23.39 -19.07 22.85
CA LYS A 259 24.02 -17.74 22.70
C LYS A 259 24.86 -17.39 23.93
N LYS A 260 24.28 -17.56 25.12
CA LYS A 260 24.97 -17.32 26.38
C LYS A 260 26.20 -18.21 26.57
N LYS A 261 26.11 -19.50 26.28
CA LYS A 261 27.24 -20.44 26.39
C LYS A 261 28.37 -20.14 25.39
N MET A 262 28.03 -19.66 24.20
CA MET A 262 28.98 -19.32 23.14
C MET A 262 29.54 -17.89 23.27
N GLY A 263 29.13 -17.12 24.28
CA GLY A 263 29.53 -15.71 24.43
C GLY A 263 28.98 -14.80 23.33
N LEU A 264 27.91 -15.22 22.63
CA LEU A 264 27.24 -14.41 21.62
C LEU A 264 26.31 -13.38 22.27
N PRO A 265 25.99 -12.28 21.57
CA PRO A 265 25.02 -11.29 22.05
C PRO A 265 23.70 -11.93 22.46
N ASN A 266 23.29 -11.65 23.69
CA ASN A 266 22.12 -12.24 24.34
C ASN A 266 21.09 -11.16 24.74
N LEU A 267 19.96 -11.59 25.28
CA LEU A 267 18.85 -10.75 25.73
C LEU A 267 19.30 -9.72 26.77
N SER A 268 20.17 -10.11 27.70
CA SER A 268 20.70 -9.20 28.72
C SER A 268 21.54 -8.09 28.08
N ASP A 269 22.37 -8.42 27.08
CA ASP A 269 23.15 -7.41 26.34
C ASP A 269 22.23 -6.43 25.59
N GLN A 270 21.13 -6.92 25.01
CA GLN A 270 20.15 -6.06 24.34
C GLN A 270 19.50 -5.08 25.31
N ILE A 271 19.04 -5.54 26.48
CA ILE A 271 18.43 -4.67 27.50
C ILE A 271 19.43 -3.58 27.94
N VAL A 272 20.71 -3.94 28.10
CA VAL A 272 21.77 -2.98 28.44
C VAL A 272 21.96 -1.96 27.32
N ARG A 273 22.00 -2.38 26.05
CA ARG A 273 22.11 -1.48 24.89
C ARG A 273 20.92 -0.52 24.79
N GLU A 274 19.71 -1.00 25.02
CA GLU A 274 18.51 -0.16 24.99
C GLU A 274 18.46 0.83 26.15
N ARG A 275 18.90 0.42 27.34
CA ARG A 275 19.08 1.33 28.48
C ARG A 275 20.10 2.43 28.16
N LEU A 276 21.22 2.08 27.52
CA LEU A 276 22.21 3.05 27.09
C LEU A 276 21.63 4.02 26.04
N HIS A 277 20.86 3.51 25.07
CA HIS A 277 20.17 4.35 24.08
C HIS A 277 19.15 5.29 24.72
N PHE A 278 18.36 4.80 25.68
CA PHE A 278 17.44 5.63 26.44
C PHE A 278 18.17 6.74 27.19
N HIS A 279 19.27 6.42 27.87
CA HIS A 279 20.06 7.42 28.59
C HIS A 279 20.68 8.46 27.66
N ARG A 280 21.16 8.05 26.49
CA ARG A 280 21.65 8.97 25.47
C ARG A 280 20.56 9.94 25.04
N LEU A 281 19.42 9.41 24.58
CA LEU A 281 18.31 10.22 24.09
C LEU A 281 17.70 11.11 25.19
N LYS A 282 17.73 10.66 26.45
CA LYS A 282 17.41 11.49 27.60
C LYS A 282 18.31 12.72 27.68
N LYS A 283 19.59 12.63 27.32
CA LYS A 283 20.54 13.74 27.36
C LYS A 283 20.60 14.54 26.05
N THR A 284 19.97 14.07 24.98
CA THR A 284 20.00 14.71 23.66
C THR A 284 18.83 15.69 23.50
N GLY A 285 19.12 16.88 22.95
CA GLY A 285 18.12 17.88 22.58
C GLY A 285 17.70 18.83 23.71
N PHE A 286 17.32 20.04 23.32
CA PHE A 286 16.88 21.08 24.25
C PHE A 286 15.47 20.78 24.77
N HIS A 287 14.56 20.38 23.88
CA HIS A 287 13.16 20.07 24.20
C HIS A 287 12.88 18.58 23.98
N ARG A 288 12.42 17.89 25.04
CA ARG A 288 12.25 16.42 25.03
C ARG A 288 10.85 16.06 25.50
N PHE A 289 10.16 15.24 24.72
CA PHE A 289 8.81 14.77 25.00
C PHE A 289 8.77 13.25 24.94
N PHE A 290 8.33 12.62 26.03
CA PHE A 290 8.19 11.18 26.13
C PHE A 290 6.71 10.84 26.28
N SER A 291 6.18 9.96 25.43
CA SER A 291 4.77 9.59 25.44
C SER A 291 4.55 8.10 25.27
N PHE A 292 3.46 7.63 25.88
CA PHE A 292 2.98 6.26 25.76
C PHE A 292 1.45 6.29 25.59
N PRO A 293 0.87 5.41 24.76
CA PRO A 293 -0.57 5.24 24.71
C PRO A 293 -1.05 4.62 26.03
N ARG A 294 -2.18 5.10 26.58
CA ARG A 294 -2.83 4.47 27.74
C ARG A 294 -3.76 3.33 27.31
N THR A 295 -4.36 3.46 26.13
CA THR A 295 -5.34 2.53 25.57
C THR A 295 -5.11 2.35 24.07
N SER A 296 -5.46 1.19 23.53
CA SER A 296 -5.67 0.97 22.10
C SER A 296 -6.80 -0.05 21.92
N GLY A 297 -7.93 0.41 21.37
CA GLY A 297 -9.18 -0.34 21.51
C GLY A 297 -9.48 -0.58 22.99
N ASP A 298 -9.77 -1.83 23.34
CA ASP A 298 -10.06 -2.25 24.72
C ASP A 298 -8.81 -2.63 25.53
N LYS A 299 -7.62 -2.62 24.92
CA LYS A 299 -6.38 -3.00 25.60
C LYS A 299 -5.78 -1.81 26.33
N LEU A 300 -5.52 -2.00 27.63
CA LEU A 300 -4.73 -1.07 28.44
C LEU A 300 -3.24 -1.31 28.23
N PHE A 301 -2.48 -0.22 28.12
CA PHE A 301 -1.03 -0.26 28.04
C PHE A 301 -0.40 0.37 29.28
N LEU A 302 0.61 -0.31 29.81
CA LEU A 302 1.46 0.20 30.88
C LEU A 302 2.65 0.97 30.29
N PRO A 303 3.13 2.01 30.99
CA PRO A 303 4.32 2.74 30.57
C PRO A 303 5.55 1.84 30.64
N SER A 304 6.53 2.15 29.80
CA SER A 304 7.86 1.52 29.84
C SER A 304 8.47 1.61 31.24
N PRO A 305 9.15 0.55 31.72
CA PRO A 305 9.86 0.58 33.00
C PRO A 305 10.89 1.70 33.13
N PHE A 306 11.41 2.21 32.01
CA PHE A 306 12.40 3.29 32.02
C PHE A 306 11.77 4.67 32.29
N LEU A 307 10.44 4.78 32.25
CA LEU A 307 9.70 5.98 32.63
C LEU A 307 9.29 6.01 34.11
N TYR A 308 9.50 4.93 34.87
CA TYR A 308 9.17 4.91 36.29
C TYR A 308 9.90 6.03 37.06
N GLY A 309 9.16 6.73 37.92
CA GLY A 309 9.66 7.85 38.72
C GLY A 309 9.65 9.21 38.02
N TRP A 310 9.20 9.29 36.77
CA TRP A 310 9.04 10.58 36.08
C TRP A 310 7.69 11.21 36.43
N LYS A 311 7.69 12.51 36.73
CA LYS A 311 6.45 13.26 36.93
C LYS A 311 5.75 13.44 35.59
N HIS A 312 4.52 12.96 35.50
CA HIS A 312 3.67 13.21 34.33
C HIS A 312 3.28 14.69 34.33
N GLN A 313 3.80 15.44 33.36
CA GLN A 313 3.33 16.78 33.08
C GLN A 313 2.34 16.71 31.93
N LEU A 314 1.08 16.99 32.22
CA LEU A 314 0.10 17.24 31.17
C LEU A 314 0.50 18.55 30.49
N LEU A 315 0.84 18.48 29.21
CA LEU A 315 1.03 19.71 28.43
C LEU A 315 -0.32 20.42 28.37
N PRO A 316 -0.37 21.74 28.62
CA PRO A 316 -1.59 22.51 28.44
C PRO A 316 -2.06 22.31 27.00
N ARG A 317 -3.35 22.05 26.82
CA ARG A 317 -3.94 22.07 25.48
C ARG A 317 -3.77 23.48 24.95
N LEU A 318 -2.98 23.62 23.90
CA LEU A 318 -2.96 24.85 23.15
C LEU A 318 -4.39 25.02 22.55
N PRO A 319 -5.02 26.18 22.71
CA PRO A 319 -6.25 26.47 22.01
C PRO A 319 -5.94 26.76 20.54
N GLY A 320 -6.72 26.20 19.62
CA GLY A 320 -6.56 26.45 18.20
C GLY A 320 -7.14 25.38 17.30
N THR A 321 -7.10 25.68 16.01
CA THR A 321 -7.53 24.80 14.91
C THR A 321 -6.29 24.40 14.16
N TYR A 322 -5.90 23.14 14.25
CA TYR A 322 -4.58 22.70 13.81
C TYR A 322 -4.60 22.08 12.42
N SER A 323 -5.79 21.74 11.90
CA SER A 323 -5.96 21.18 10.56
C SER A 323 -7.14 21.80 9.83
N ILE A 324 -7.08 21.78 8.50
CA ILE A 324 -8.21 22.15 7.63
C ILE A 324 -9.45 21.32 7.98
N ALA A 325 -9.28 20.04 8.30
CA ALA A 325 -10.37 19.17 8.73
C ALA A 325 -11.01 19.64 10.05
N GLU A 326 -10.22 20.05 11.04
CA GLU A 326 -10.73 20.62 12.29
C GLU A 326 -11.44 21.95 12.05
N PHE A 327 -10.91 22.79 11.15
CA PHE A 327 -11.55 24.03 10.73
C PHE A 327 -12.90 23.77 10.11
N GLN A 328 -12.98 22.86 9.14
CA GLN A 328 -14.23 22.45 8.50
C GLN A 328 -15.25 21.91 9.51
N ILE A 329 -14.81 21.13 10.50
CA ILE A 329 -15.69 20.64 11.58
C ILE A 329 -16.19 21.80 12.45
N GLN A 330 -15.31 22.73 12.83
CA GLN A 330 -15.68 23.89 13.65
C GLN A 330 -16.60 24.86 12.88
N SER A 331 -16.28 25.18 11.62
CA SER A 331 -17.10 25.99 10.72
C SER A 331 -18.46 25.35 10.49
N GLY A 332 -18.50 24.03 10.25
CA GLY A 332 -19.75 23.27 10.15
C GLY A 332 -20.58 23.36 11.44
N LYS A 333 -19.94 23.28 12.61
CA LYS A 333 -20.62 23.48 13.91
C LYS A 333 -21.16 24.90 14.08
N SER A 334 -20.41 25.93 13.69
CA SER A 334 -20.84 27.33 13.81
C SER A 334 -21.92 27.72 12.79
N GLU A 335 -21.96 27.07 11.62
CA GLU A 335 -22.98 27.27 10.59
C GLU A 335 -24.30 26.54 10.89
N GLY A 336 -24.44 25.91 12.08
CA GLY A 336 -25.61 25.09 12.41
C GLY A 336 -25.70 23.80 11.58
N ARG A 337 -24.70 23.52 10.73
CA ARG A 337 -24.48 22.25 10.04
C ARG A 337 -23.73 21.26 10.92
N ALA A 338 -23.79 21.46 12.24
CA ALA A 338 -23.48 20.42 13.19
C ALA A 338 -24.37 19.25 12.81
N SER A 339 -23.76 18.28 12.14
CA SER A 339 -24.34 16.99 11.96
C SER A 339 -24.88 16.53 13.33
N HIS A 340 -26.00 15.82 13.32
CA HIS A 340 -26.64 15.16 14.46
C HIS A 340 -25.74 14.12 15.18
N PHE A 341 -24.42 14.34 15.20
CA PHE A 341 -23.36 13.50 15.73
C PHE A 341 -22.64 14.20 16.90
N SER A 342 -23.35 15.06 17.65
CA SER A 342 -22.97 15.29 19.05
C SER A 342 -23.31 14.04 19.87
N GLU A 343 -22.55 13.82 20.93
CA GLU A 343 -22.42 12.58 21.71
C GLU A 343 -23.69 12.03 22.38
N ASN A 344 -24.89 12.50 22.03
CA ASN A 344 -26.15 11.90 22.46
C ASN A 344 -26.51 10.71 21.57
N ARG A 345 -25.93 9.54 21.88
CA ARG A 345 -26.45 8.22 21.47
C ARG A 345 -27.78 7.89 22.18
N SER A 346 -28.75 8.80 22.17
CA SER A 346 -30.14 8.37 22.29
C SER A 346 -30.51 7.84 20.91
N GLY A 347 -30.57 6.52 20.75
CA GLY A 347 -30.99 5.90 19.50
C GLY A 347 -32.24 6.59 18.98
N VAL A 348 -32.16 7.12 17.75
CA VAL A 348 -33.34 7.64 17.07
C VAL A 348 -34.24 6.45 16.83
N VAL A 349 -35.26 6.30 17.69
CA VAL A 349 -36.32 5.34 17.47
C VAL A 349 -37.10 5.85 16.27
N LEU A 350 -36.82 5.30 15.09
CA LEU A 350 -37.66 5.42 13.90
C LEU A 350 -38.97 4.65 14.16
N LYS A 351 -39.79 5.17 15.07
CA LYS A 351 -41.22 4.88 15.07
C LYS A 351 -41.87 5.77 14.03
N ASP A 352 -43.03 5.33 13.53
CA ASP A 352 -43.90 5.95 12.52
C ASP A 352 -44.35 7.37 12.91
N ASN A 353 -43.40 8.28 13.07
CA ASN A 353 -43.65 9.68 13.32
C ASN A 353 -43.73 10.37 11.96
N PRO A 354 -44.88 10.98 11.60
CA PRO A 354 -45.07 11.62 10.31
C PRO A 354 -44.03 12.70 9.98
N GLU A 355 -43.43 13.34 10.99
CA GLU A 355 -42.35 14.32 10.80
C GLU A 355 -41.05 13.70 10.27
N ASN A 356 -40.72 12.47 10.71
CA ASN A 356 -39.53 11.77 10.24
C ASN A 356 -39.71 11.27 8.81
N LEU A 357 -40.91 10.81 8.45
CA LEU A 357 -41.24 10.43 7.08
C LEU A 357 -41.23 11.62 6.13
N ALA A 358 -41.72 12.79 6.58
CA ALA A 358 -41.64 14.02 5.80
C ALA A 358 -40.18 14.45 5.53
N PHE A 359 -39.30 14.34 6.54
CA PHE A 359 -37.88 14.64 6.39
C PHE A 359 -37.17 13.68 5.43
N ILE A 360 -37.45 12.38 5.53
CA ILE A 360 -36.90 11.36 4.63
C ILE A 360 -37.37 11.60 3.19
N ASN A 361 -38.67 11.85 2.99
CA ASN A 361 -39.22 12.14 1.67
C ASN A 361 -38.67 13.44 1.07
N GLN A 362 -38.42 14.47 1.88
CA GLN A 362 -37.79 15.72 1.42
C GLN A 362 -36.34 15.49 0.95
N LYS A 363 -35.60 14.63 1.65
CA LYS A 363 -34.17 14.39 1.39
C LYS A 363 -33.90 13.39 0.27
N PHE A 364 -34.68 12.32 0.20
CA PHE A 364 -34.41 11.18 -0.69
C PHE A 364 -35.50 10.96 -1.76
N GLY A 365 -36.63 11.66 -1.65
CA GLY A 365 -37.79 11.48 -2.53
C GLY A 365 -38.77 10.42 -2.01
N PRO A 366 -40.05 10.47 -2.44
CA PRO A 366 -41.11 9.61 -1.91
C PRO A 366 -40.96 8.13 -2.29
N ASP A 367 -40.19 7.81 -3.35
CA ASP A 367 -40.00 6.46 -3.88
C ASP A 367 -38.66 5.82 -3.46
N ALA A 368 -37.89 6.47 -2.58
CA ALA A 368 -36.58 5.97 -2.18
C ALA A 368 -36.70 4.82 -1.17
N ALA A 369 -36.48 3.59 -1.62
CA ALA A 369 -36.32 2.44 -0.75
C ALA A 369 -34.96 2.51 -0.02
N ILE A 370 -34.98 2.89 1.27
CA ILE A 370 -33.79 2.88 2.12
C ILE A 370 -33.62 1.47 2.71
N TRP A 371 -32.63 0.74 2.21
CA TRP A 371 -32.27 -0.58 2.72
C TRP A 371 -31.43 -0.43 3.99
N ILE A 372 -31.43 -1.46 4.85
CA ILE A 372 -30.65 -1.44 6.10
C ILE A 372 -29.16 -1.20 5.83
N THR A 373 -28.64 -1.73 4.73
CA THR A 373 -27.24 -1.52 4.28
C THR A 373 -26.96 -0.07 3.90
N HIS A 374 -27.94 0.66 3.36
CA HIS A 374 -27.81 2.08 3.03
C HIS A 374 -27.66 2.97 4.25
N LEU A 375 -28.30 2.59 5.37
CA LEU A 375 -28.10 3.28 6.65
C LEU A 375 -26.68 3.05 7.19
N ASP A 376 -26.15 1.83 7.06
CA ASP A 376 -24.77 1.52 7.43
C ASP A 376 -23.76 2.26 6.56
N ASP A 377 -24.01 2.39 5.26
CA ASP A 377 -23.17 3.15 4.33
C ASP A 377 -23.23 4.66 4.64
N TYR A 378 -24.42 5.19 4.93
CA TYR A 378 -24.61 6.57 5.38
C TYR A 378 -23.89 6.85 6.71
N LEU A 379 -23.96 5.91 7.67
CA LEU A 379 -23.26 6.02 8.96
C LEU A 379 -21.73 5.99 8.79
N ARG A 380 -21.22 5.26 7.78
CA ARG A 380 -19.78 5.20 7.49
C ARG A 380 -19.28 6.44 6.76
N CYS A 381 -20.04 6.97 5.80
CA CYS A 381 -19.69 8.19 5.09
C CYS A 381 -20.94 8.86 4.46
N PRO A 382 -21.49 9.93 5.08
CA PRO A 382 -22.68 10.61 4.57
C PRO A 382 -22.51 11.26 3.18
N TYR A 383 -21.27 11.52 2.77
CA TYR A 383 -20.95 12.11 1.47
C TYR A 383 -20.87 11.09 0.33
N GLN A 384 -20.94 9.80 0.66
CA GLN A 384 -20.97 8.72 -0.32
C GLN A 384 -22.40 8.36 -0.75
N PHE A 385 -23.40 8.90 -0.05
CA PHE A 385 -24.82 8.58 -0.18
C PHE A 385 -25.61 9.72 -0.83
#